data_AF-A0A960XHT2-F1
#
_entry.id   AF-A0A960XHT2-F1
#
_cell.length_a   1.000
_cell.length_b   1.000
_cell.length_c   1.000
_cell.angle_alpha   90.00
_cell.angle_beta   90.00
_cell.angle_gamma   90.00
#
_symmetry.space_group_name_H-M   'P 1'
#
loop_
_entity.id
_entity.type
_entity.pdbx_description
1 polymer ?
#
loop_
_entity_poly.entity_id
_entity_poly.type
_entity_poly.pdbx_seq_one_letter_code
_entity_poly.pdbx_strand_id
1 'polypeptide(L)'
;MGDYNLPKIDEKNNVYRALLENDFILPQHSTAMGSSLSGENHYDQVLFHSGGMQDAYTGASGVFDFDHEPFFKSAWNKGKEYFNATVKYHIADHRPMWAAFKV
;
A
#
# COMPACT_ATOMS: atom_id res chain seq x y z
N MET A 1 4.21 -8.42 -4.76
CA MET A 1 3.26 -7.38 -4.31
C MET A 1 2.22 -8.03 -3.41
N GLY A 2 1.91 -7.42 -2.28
CA GLY A 2 0.98 -7.94 -1.30
C GLY A 2 1.42 -7.61 0.12
N ASP A 3 0.84 -8.28 1.11
CA ASP A 3 1.21 -8.16 2.53
C ASP A 3 2.52 -8.89 2.83
N TYR A 4 3.60 -8.14 3.10
CA TYR A 4 4.90 -8.67 3.51
C TYR A 4 5.05 -8.70 5.04
N ASN A 5 4.01 -8.32 5.78
CA ASN A 5 4.06 -8.06 7.21
C ASN A 5 5.20 -7.10 7.58
N LEU A 6 5.40 -6.08 6.74
CA LEU A 6 6.48 -5.10 6.88
C LEU A 6 5.92 -3.74 7.36
N PRO A 7 5.59 -3.56 8.65
CA PRO A 7 4.93 -2.34 9.12
C PRO A 7 5.76 -1.07 8.87
N LYS A 8 7.09 -1.21 8.83
CA LYS A 8 8.06 -0.14 8.57
C LYS A 8 9.22 -0.69 7.74
N ILE A 9 9.69 0.13 6.81
CA ILE A 9 10.93 -0.11 6.07
C ILE A 9 12.09 0.29 6.98
N ASP A 10 12.75 -0.72 7.56
CA ASP A 10 13.83 -0.57 8.54
C ASP A 10 14.90 -1.62 8.25
N GLU A 11 16.16 -1.21 8.11
CA GLU A 11 17.33 -2.07 7.86
C GLU A 11 17.53 -3.16 8.93
N LYS A 12 16.92 -3.02 10.12
CA LYS A 12 16.94 -4.05 11.16
C LYS A 12 15.91 -5.15 10.95
N ASN A 13 14.95 -4.98 10.04
CA ASN A 13 13.91 -5.95 9.77
C ASN A 13 14.45 -7.07 8.86
N ASN A 14 14.35 -8.32 9.31
CA ASN A 14 14.84 -9.49 8.56
C ASN A 14 14.17 -9.67 7.19
N VAL A 15 12.88 -9.35 7.06
CA VAL A 15 12.16 -9.41 5.78
C VAL A 15 12.73 -8.36 4.84
N TYR A 16 12.87 -7.11 5.30
CA TYR A 16 13.43 -6.04 4.47
C TYR A 16 14.86 -6.36 4.02
N ARG A 17 15.69 -6.88 4.93
CA ARG A 17 17.05 -7.31 4.59
C ARG A 17 17.07 -8.40 3.53
N ALA A 18 16.25 -9.44 3.68
CA ALA A 18 16.16 -10.51 2.70
C ALA A 18 15.74 -10.00 1.32
N LEU A 19 14.85 -9.00 1.25
CA LEU A 19 14.46 -8.36 -0.01
C LEU A 19 15.64 -7.63 -0.66
N LEU A 20 16.39 -6.84 0.11
CA LEU A 20 17.58 -6.14 -0.39
C LEU A 20 18.69 -7.10 -0.86
N GLU A 21 18.91 -8.20 -0.12
CA GLU A 21 19.89 -9.24 -0.45
C GLU A 21 19.54 -10.00 -1.75
N ASN A 22 18.29 -9.90 -2.23
CA ASN A 22 17.81 -10.51 -3.47
C ASN A 22 17.50 -9.48 -4.57
N ASP A 23 18.14 -8.30 -4.51
CA ASP A 23 18.04 -7.24 -5.53
C ASP A 23 16.60 -6.75 -5.80
N PHE A 24 15.74 -6.78 -4.77
CA PHE A 24 14.43 -6.15 -4.84
C PHE A 24 14.50 -4.66 -4.53
N ILE A 25 13.77 -3.89 -5.33
CA ILE A 25 13.56 -2.46 -5.11
C ILE A 25 12.19 -2.27 -4.44
N LEU A 26 12.20 -1.52 -3.33
CA LEU A 26 11.01 -0.99 -2.67
C LEU A 26 10.82 0.47 -3.15
N PRO A 27 9.95 0.74 -4.14
CA PRO A 27 9.67 2.12 -4.54
C PRO A 27 9.01 2.87 -3.38
N GLN A 28 9.39 4.14 -3.21
CA GLN A 28 8.65 5.01 -2.31
C GLN A 28 7.23 5.21 -2.85
N HIS A 29 6.24 4.97 -2.00
CA HIS A 29 4.85 5.22 -2.34
C HIS A 29 4.60 6.73 -2.47
N SER A 30 3.87 7.14 -3.51
CA SER A 30 3.43 8.54 -3.70
C SER A 30 2.30 8.93 -2.75
N THR A 31 1.69 7.96 -2.07
CA THR A 31 0.62 8.18 -1.09
C THR A 31 1.19 8.26 0.33
N ALA A 32 0.71 9.22 1.12
CA ALA A 32 1.18 9.43 2.49
C ALA A 32 0.61 8.44 3.52
N MET A 33 -0.32 7.55 3.14
CA MET A 33 -1.01 6.63 4.05
C MET A 33 -0.41 5.22 4.04
N GLY A 34 -0.51 4.54 5.19
CA GLY A 34 -0.24 3.10 5.32
C GLY A 34 -1.32 2.22 4.71
N SER A 35 -0.95 0.99 4.36
CA SER A 35 -1.89 -0.01 3.86
C SER A 35 -2.81 -0.54 4.95
N SER A 36 -2.40 -0.46 6.22
CA SER A 36 -3.28 -0.78 7.35
C SER A 36 -4.47 0.18 7.40
N LEU A 37 -5.62 -0.30 7.88
CA LEU A 37 -6.80 0.57 8.03
C LEU A 37 -6.59 1.74 9.01
N SER A 38 -5.65 1.63 9.97
CA SER A 38 -5.23 2.75 10.83
C SER A 38 -4.47 3.84 10.07
N GLY A 39 -3.86 3.50 8.93
CA GLY A 39 -3.08 4.40 8.08
C GLY A 39 -1.64 4.59 8.53
N GLU A 40 -1.20 3.92 9.60
CA GLU A 40 0.14 4.11 10.18
C GLU A 40 1.16 3.05 9.77
N ASN A 41 0.70 1.84 9.40
CA ASN A 41 1.57 0.72 9.07
C ASN A 41 1.54 0.42 7.57
N HIS A 42 2.71 0.14 7.00
CA HIS A 42 2.89 -0.16 5.57
C HIS A 42 3.08 -1.66 5.33
N TYR A 43 2.26 -2.51 5.93
CA TYR A 43 2.40 -3.97 5.84
C TYR A 43 2.52 -4.48 4.39
N ASP A 44 1.72 -3.90 3.50
CA ASP A 44 1.71 -4.21 2.08
C ASP A 44 2.74 -3.40 1.31
N GLN A 45 3.40 -4.07 0.36
CA GLN A 45 4.46 -3.49 -0.44
C GLN A 45 4.31 -3.87 -1.92
N VAL A 46 4.71 -2.94 -2.78
CA VAL A 46 5.08 -3.23 -4.17
C VAL A 46 6.59 -3.47 -4.20
N LEU A 47 7.01 -4.51 -4.90
CA LEU A 47 8.41 -4.88 -5.08
C LEU A 47 8.63 -5.25 -6.54
N PHE A 48 9.78 -4.88 -7.08
CA PHE A 48 10.22 -5.34 -8.39
C PHE A 48 11.74 -5.46 -8.41
N HIS A 49 12.26 -6.34 -9.28
CA HIS A 49 13.69 -6.42 -9.53
C HIS A 49 14.17 -5.22 -10.35
N SER A 50 15.46 -4.91 -10.20
CA SER A 50 16.16 -4.00 -11.10
C SER A 50 16.13 -4.47 -12.56
N GLY A 51 16.44 -3.56 -13.49
CA GLY A 51 16.41 -3.83 -14.94
C GLY A 51 15.09 -3.43 -15.58
N GLY A 52 14.56 -4.25 -16.49
CA GLY A 52 13.43 -3.84 -17.34
C GLY A 52 12.17 -3.38 -16.59
N MET A 53 11.87 -3.96 -15.42
CA MET A 53 10.76 -3.49 -14.58
C MET A 53 11.02 -2.11 -13.97
N GLN A 54 12.26 -1.85 -13.54
CA GLN A 54 12.67 -0.54 -13.04
C GLN A 54 12.59 0.53 -14.14
N ASP A 55 13.00 0.20 -15.36
CA ASP A 55 12.94 1.12 -16.52
C ASP A 55 11.50 1.43 -16.94
N ALA A 56 10.61 0.44 -16.80
CA ALA A 56 9.18 0.58 -17.08
C ALA A 56 8.43 1.30 -15.96
N TYR A 57 8.94 1.29 -14.71
CA TYR A 57 8.26 1.94 -13.59
C TYR A 57 8.15 3.45 -13.82
N THR A 58 6.94 3.97 -13.70
CA THR A 58 6.64 5.39 -13.99
C THR A 58 7.03 6.33 -12.86
N GLY A 59 7.43 5.81 -11.69
CA GLY A 59 7.56 6.58 -10.46
C GLY A 59 6.28 6.65 -9.62
N ALA A 60 5.16 6.14 -10.14
CA ALA A 60 3.86 6.19 -9.47
C ALA A 60 3.46 4.84 -8.87
N SER A 61 3.32 4.79 -7.55
CA SER A 61 2.77 3.67 -6.79
C SER A 61 2.19 4.15 -5.48
N GLY A 62 1.28 3.40 -4.87
CA GLY A 62 0.81 3.74 -3.54
C GLY A 62 -0.33 2.88 -3.04
N VAL A 63 -0.94 3.36 -1.97
CA VAL A 63 -2.12 2.76 -1.36
C VAL A 63 -3.36 3.28 -2.07
N PHE A 64 -4.24 2.38 -2.46
CA PHE A 64 -5.54 2.72 -3.01
C PHE A 64 -6.49 3.13 -1.87
N ASP A 65 -6.82 4.42 -1.81
CA ASP A 65 -7.78 4.94 -0.84
C ASP A 65 -9.22 4.67 -1.33
N PHE A 66 -9.81 3.59 -0.81
CA PHE A 66 -11.22 3.34 -1.02
C PHE A 66 -12.13 4.02 0.00
N ASP A 67 -11.59 4.64 1.07
CA ASP A 67 -12.40 5.15 2.19
C ASP A 67 -13.35 6.28 1.75
N HIS A 68 -12.96 7.02 0.70
CA HIS A 68 -13.61 8.27 0.28
C HIS A 68 -14.31 8.15 -1.10
N GLU A 69 -14.60 9.30 -1.72
CA GLU A 69 -15.12 9.35 -3.09
C GLU A 69 -14.12 8.74 -4.08
N PRO A 70 -14.59 7.97 -5.10
CA PRO A 70 -15.99 7.79 -5.49
C PRO A 70 -16.71 6.59 -4.83
N PHE A 71 -16.01 5.71 -4.13
CA PHE A 71 -16.53 4.37 -3.80
C PHE A 71 -17.60 4.38 -2.70
N PHE A 72 -17.35 5.10 -1.60
CA PHE A 72 -18.23 5.05 -0.43
C PHE A 72 -18.68 6.42 0.08
N LYS A 73 -18.85 7.38 -0.84
CA LYS A 73 -19.32 8.75 -0.54
C LYS A 73 -20.48 8.80 0.45
N SER A 74 -21.55 8.04 0.19
CA SER A 74 -22.76 8.05 1.03
C SER A 74 -22.53 7.52 2.45
N ALA A 75 -21.64 6.55 2.63
CA ALA A 75 -21.30 6.01 3.95
C ALA A 75 -20.30 6.93 4.66
N TRP A 76 -19.30 7.45 3.95
CA TRP A 76 -18.33 8.41 4.48
C TRP A 76 -19.00 9.70 4.97
N ASN A 77 -19.99 10.21 4.24
CA ASN A 77 -20.74 11.41 4.62
C ASN A 77 -21.56 11.27 5.92
N LYS A 78 -21.82 10.04 6.37
CA LYS A 78 -22.43 9.78 7.69
C LYS A 78 -21.44 9.88 8.84
N GLY A 79 -20.15 10.00 8.56
CA GLY A 79 -19.06 10.15 9.54
C GLY A 79 -18.08 8.98 9.52
N LYS A 80 -16.86 9.25 9.99
CA LYS A 80 -15.76 8.28 10.05
C LYS A 80 -16.09 7.08 10.95
N GLU A 81 -16.74 7.30 12.10
CA GLU A 81 -17.12 6.17 12.98
C GLU A 81 -18.13 5.25 12.29
N TYR A 82 -19.14 5.83 11.64
CA TYR A 82 -20.14 5.06 10.89
C TYR A 82 -19.49 4.26 9.76
N PHE A 83 -18.63 4.92 8.96
CA PHE A 83 -17.94 4.28 7.85
C PHE A 83 -17.07 3.11 8.32
N ASN A 84 -16.29 3.33 9.39
CA ASN A 84 -15.47 2.29 9.99
C ASN A 84 -16.33 1.10 10.45
N ALA A 85 -17.41 1.37 11.20
CA ALA A 85 -18.25 0.33 11.78
C ALA A 85 -19.10 -0.46 10.77
N THR A 86 -19.36 0.09 9.58
CA THR A 86 -20.35 -0.49 8.65
C THR A 86 -19.79 -0.87 7.28
N VAL A 87 -18.64 -0.33 6.89
CA VAL A 87 -18.07 -0.54 5.56
C VAL A 87 -16.63 -0.99 5.64
N LYS A 88 -15.76 -0.17 6.24
CA LYS A 88 -14.31 -0.31 6.12
C LYS A 88 -13.80 -1.70 6.47
N TYR A 89 -14.12 -2.19 7.66
CA TYR A 89 -13.68 -3.50 8.16
C TYR A 89 -14.47 -4.68 7.56
N HIS A 90 -15.57 -4.43 6.84
CA HIS A 90 -16.32 -5.47 6.12
C HIS A 90 -15.78 -5.71 4.70
N ILE A 91 -14.95 -4.80 4.18
CA ILE A 91 -14.29 -4.94 2.88
C ILE A 91 -12.97 -5.68 3.05
N ALA A 92 -12.08 -5.14 3.89
CA ALA A 92 -10.75 -5.68 4.14
C ALA A 92 -10.15 -5.03 5.40
N ASP A 93 -9.20 -5.68 6.05
CA ASP A 93 -8.35 -5.13 7.11
C ASP A 93 -7.07 -4.44 6.57
N HIS A 94 -6.86 -4.52 5.26
CA HIS A 94 -5.77 -3.90 4.51
C HIS A 94 -6.34 -3.16 3.28
N ARG A 95 -5.63 -2.13 2.83
CA ARG A 95 -5.94 -1.42 1.58
C ARG A 95 -5.16 -2.00 0.41
N PRO A 96 -5.76 -2.10 -0.78
CA PRO A 96 -5.02 -2.50 -1.97
C PRO A 96 -3.85 -1.57 -2.25
N MET A 97 -2.78 -2.15 -2.76
CA MET A 97 -1.64 -1.41 -3.30
C MET A 97 -1.81 -1.25 -4.82
N TRP A 98 -1.10 -0.29 -5.43
CA TRP A 98 -1.01 -0.16 -6.88
C TRP A 98 0.36 0.37 -7.31
N ALA A 99 0.75 0.09 -8.55
CA ALA A 99 1.92 0.68 -9.21
C ALA A 99 1.67 0.79 -10.71
N ALA A 100 2.17 1.86 -11.33
CA ALA A 100 2.00 2.13 -12.75
C ALA A 100 3.31 1.92 -13.52
N PHE A 101 3.21 1.22 -14.66
CA PHE A 101 4.30 0.90 -15.55
C PHE A 101 3.99 1.40 -16.97
N LYS A 102 5.04 1.77 -17.71
CA LYS A 102 4.95 2.01 -19.16
C LYS A 102 4.63 0.69 -19.86
N VAL A 103 3.74 0.74 -20.84
CA VAL A 103 3.35 -0.38 -21.70
C VAL A 103 4.12 -0.28 -23.01
#